data_AF-A0A1A2DWK6-F1
#
_entry.id   AF-A0A1A2DWK6-F1
#
_cell.length_a   1.000
_cell.length_b   1.000
_cell.length_c   1.000
_cell.angle_alpha   90.00
_cell.angle_beta   90.00
_cell.angle_gamma   90.00
#
_symmetry.space_group_name_H-M   'P 1'
#
loop_
_entity.id
_entity.type
_entity.pdbx_description
1 polymer ?
#
loop_
_entity_poly.entity_id
_entity_poly.type
_entity_poly.pdbx_seq_one_letter_code
_entity_poly.pdbx_strand_id
1 'polypeptide(L)'
;MSIGALAAAPTGLAQAPDSEKCAPRFGQVIDITAGDIDCITASDYAAKYDLNGDKYQVIGPFTCYSGNAMTAPLLFQCVADTEDRAEFAVYPA
;
A
#
# COMPACT_ATOMS: atom_id res chain seq x y z
N MET A 1 -0.01 5.30 -54.31
CA MET A 1 -0.57 6.33 -53.42
C MET A 1 -1.71 5.71 -52.62
N SER A 2 -2.00 6.26 -51.43
CA SER A 2 -2.99 5.83 -50.40
C SER A 2 -2.42 4.80 -49.41
N ILE A 3 -1.73 5.15 -48.31
CA ILE A 3 -2.02 5.99 -47.12
C ILE A 3 -3.11 5.40 -46.20
N GLY A 4 -2.68 5.04 -44.97
CA GLY A 4 -3.46 5.06 -43.72
C GLY A 4 -4.36 3.84 -43.49
N ALA A 5 -4.50 3.29 -42.28
CA ALA A 5 -4.30 3.88 -40.97
C ALA A 5 -3.82 2.82 -39.97
N LEU A 6 -2.74 3.14 -39.25
CA LEU A 6 -2.41 2.46 -38.00
C LEU A 6 -3.49 2.88 -36.98
N ALA A 7 -4.34 1.95 -36.60
CA ALA A 7 -5.23 2.11 -35.45
C ALA A 7 -4.34 2.27 -34.21
N ALA A 8 -4.24 3.51 -33.70
CA ALA A 8 -3.64 3.77 -32.41
C ALA A 8 -4.55 3.12 -31.35
N ALA A 9 -4.06 2.05 -30.72
CA ALA A 9 -4.67 1.56 -29.49
C ALA A 9 -4.64 2.69 -28.46
N PRO A 10 -5.70 2.90 -27.67
CA PRO A 10 -5.64 3.84 -26.57
C PRO A 10 -4.53 3.34 -25.63
N THR A 11 -3.44 4.09 -25.56
CA THR A 11 -2.51 4.02 -24.44
C THR A 11 -3.29 4.45 -23.22
N GLY A 12 -3.97 3.49 -22.58
CA GLY A 12 -4.47 3.66 -21.24
C GLY A 12 -3.30 4.14 -20.41
N LEU A 13 -3.41 5.36 -19.90
CA LEU A 13 -2.48 5.87 -18.91
C LEU A 13 -2.53 4.84 -17.78
N ALA A 14 -1.46 4.08 -17.59
CA ALA A 14 -1.26 3.39 -16.34
C ALA A 14 -1.31 4.49 -15.29
N GLN A 15 -2.41 4.56 -14.53
CA GLN A 15 -2.49 5.44 -13.38
C GLN A 15 -1.25 5.14 -12.56
N ALA A 16 -0.44 6.18 -12.30
CA ALA A 16 0.60 6.04 -11.29
C ALA A 16 -0.10 5.44 -10.05
N PRO A 17 0.49 4.45 -9.35
CA PRO A 17 -0.11 3.97 -8.12
C PRO A 17 -0.37 5.22 -7.29
N ASP A 18 -1.65 5.50 -7.04
CA ASP A 18 -2.08 6.69 -6.32
C ASP A 18 -1.62 6.46 -4.88
N SER A 19 -0.34 6.76 -4.61
CA SER A 19 0.24 6.59 -3.30
C SER A 19 -0.35 7.69 -2.42
N GLU A 20 -1.36 7.34 -1.62
CA GLU A 20 -2.02 8.29 -0.73
C GLU A 20 -1.33 8.29 0.62
N LYS A 21 -0.76 9.44 0.97
CA LYS A 21 -0.06 9.63 2.24
C LYS A 21 -1.02 10.16 3.30
N CYS A 22 -1.23 9.36 4.33
CA CYS A 22 -2.13 9.69 5.43
C CYS A 22 -1.53 10.71 6.41
N ALA A 23 -2.40 11.47 7.07
CA ALA A 23 -1.99 12.32 8.19
C ALA A 23 -1.39 11.45 9.32
N PRO A 24 -0.31 11.90 9.99
CA PRO A 24 0.31 11.13 11.06
C PRO A 24 -0.67 10.82 12.21
N ARG A 25 -0.69 9.57 12.67
CA ARG A 25 -1.49 9.12 13.82
C ARG A 25 -0.66 8.15 14.66
N PHE A 26 -0.78 8.25 15.99
CA PHE A 26 -0.07 7.37 16.94
C PHE A 26 1.46 7.32 16.75
N GLY A 27 2.07 8.41 16.28
CA GLY A 27 3.51 8.46 15.99
C GLY A 27 3.93 7.73 14.72
N GLN A 28 2.98 7.38 13.85
CA GLN A 28 3.21 6.69 12.59
C GLN A 28 2.63 7.48 11.42
N VAL A 29 3.22 7.28 10.25
CA VAL A 29 2.73 7.76 8.95
C VAL A 29 2.44 6.55 8.08
N ILE A 30 1.27 6.55 7.44
CA ILE A 30 0.84 5.49 6.56
C ILE A 30 0.87 6.00 5.12
N ASP A 31 1.39 5.17 4.23
CA ASP A 31 1.40 5.40 2.79
C ASP A 31 0.62 4.26 2.13
N ILE A 32 -0.54 4.55 1.55
CA ILE A 32 -1.37 3.58 0.85
C ILE A 32 -0.78 3.41 -0.54
N THR A 33 -0.18 2.27 -0.83
CA THR A 33 0.57 2.04 -2.06
C THR A 33 -0.25 1.37 -3.16
N ALA A 34 -1.38 0.75 -2.81
CA ALA A 34 -2.33 0.17 -3.77
C ALA A 34 -3.74 0.01 -3.18
N GLY A 35 -4.73 -0.04 -4.08
CA GLY A 35 -6.12 -0.33 -3.77
C GLY A 35 -6.89 0.85 -3.15
N ASP A 36 -8.19 0.64 -2.96
CA ASP A 36 -9.10 1.63 -2.37
C ASP A 36 -9.30 1.32 -0.88
N ILE A 37 -8.35 1.77 -0.05
CA ILE A 37 -8.46 1.73 1.41
C ILE A 37 -8.27 3.14 1.95
N ASP A 38 -9.19 3.60 2.80
CA ASP A 38 -9.06 4.92 3.40
C ASP A 38 -8.04 4.93 4.56
N CYS A 39 -7.47 6.11 4.81
CA CYS A 39 -6.49 6.31 5.87
C CYS A 39 -6.95 5.93 7.28
N ILE A 40 -8.25 6.03 7.60
CA ILE A 40 -8.76 5.66 8.92
C ILE A 40 -8.73 4.14 9.06
N THR A 41 -9.26 3.43 8.06
CA THR A 41 -9.26 1.97 8.02
C THR A 41 -7.83 1.41 8.02
N ALA A 42 -6.92 1.97 7.21
CA ALA A 42 -5.51 1.55 7.22
C ALA A 42 -4.85 1.77 8.59
N SER A 43 -5.14 2.90 9.26
CA SER A 43 -4.65 3.18 10.62
C SER A 43 -5.16 2.16 11.64
N ASP A 44 -6.44 1.78 11.56
CA ASP A 44 -7.04 0.85 12.50
C ASP A 44 -6.49 -0.57 12.35
N TYR A 45 -6.08 -0.97 11.15
CA TYR A 45 -5.35 -2.23 10.94
C TYR A 45 -3.89 -2.12 11.38
N ALA A 46 -3.20 -1.02 11.05
CA ALA A 46 -1.83 -0.76 11.46
C ALA A 46 -1.66 -0.79 12.98
N ALA A 47 -2.62 -0.23 13.73
CA ALA A 47 -2.59 -0.19 15.20
C ALA A 47 -2.66 -1.57 15.87
N LYS A 48 -3.04 -2.63 15.13
CA LYS A 48 -3.11 -4.00 15.65
C LYS A 48 -1.80 -4.77 15.46
N TYR A 49 -0.86 -4.25 14.69
CA TYR A 49 0.42 -4.91 14.43
C TYR A 49 1.34 -4.81 15.65
N ASP A 50 1.86 -5.94 16.12
CA ASP A 50 2.86 -5.95 17.20
C ASP A 50 4.28 -5.82 16.62
N LEU A 51 4.90 -4.65 16.82
CA LEU A 51 6.28 -4.38 16.37
C LEU A 51 7.33 -5.32 16.99
N ASN A 52 7.05 -5.94 18.13
CA ASN A 52 7.96 -6.87 18.80
C ASN A 52 7.56 -8.34 18.62
N GLY A 53 6.46 -8.59 17.92
CA GLY A 53 5.93 -9.92 17.66
C GLY A 53 6.62 -10.59 16.45
N ASP A 54 5.88 -11.50 15.83
CA ASP A 54 6.35 -12.18 14.63
C ASP A 54 6.55 -11.22 13.46
N LYS A 55 7.53 -11.51 12.59
CA LYS A 55 7.77 -10.74 11.36
C LYS A 55 6.61 -10.78 10.37
N TYR A 56 5.74 -11.77 10.52
CA TYR A 56 4.59 -12.04 9.68
C TYR A 56 3.36 -12.10 10.58
N GLN A 57 2.39 -11.23 10.36
CA GLN A 57 1.17 -11.19 11.16
C GLN A 57 -0.04 -11.04 10.25
N VAL A 58 -1.07 -11.87 10.47
CA VAL A 58 -2.35 -11.75 9.76
C VAL A 58 -3.29 -10.90 10.61
N ILE A 59 -3.75 -9.79 10.05
CA ILE A 59 -4.60 -8.80 10.72
C ILE A 59 -5.83 -8.55 9.84
N GLY A 60 -6.93 -9.22 10.18
CA GLY A 60 -8.14 -9.18 9.34
C GLY A 60 -7.85 -9.71 7.94
N PRO A 61 -8.14 -8.94 6.87
CA PRO A 61 -7.85 -9.35 5.49
C PRO A 61 -6.38 -9.13 5.08
N PHE A 62 -5.58 -8.47 5.92
CA PHE A 62 -4.21 -8.11 5.61
C PHE A 62 -3.23 -9.15 6.13
N THR A 63 -2.22 -9.37 5.33
CA THR A 63 -0.97 -10.00 5.74
C THR A 63 0.10 -8.93 5.86
N CYS A 64 0.65 -8.75 7.06
CA CYS A 64 1.62 -7.72 7.37
C CYS A 64 3.02 -8.30 7.58
N TYR A 65 4.02 -7.62 7.03
CA TYR A 65 5.42 -8.00 7.08
C TYR A 65 6.24 -6.90 7.73
N SER A 66 7.06 -7.25 8.73
CA SER A 66 8.00 -6.32 9.34
C SER A 66 8.97 -5.77 8.30
N GLY A 67 9.25 -4.48 8.38
CA GLY A 67 10.39 -3.87 7.72
C GLY A 67 11.71 -4.48 8.22
N ASN A 68 12.78 -4.22 7.49
CA ASN A 68 14.11 -4.69 7.83
C ASN A 68 15.13 -3.57 7.62
N ALA A 69 16.39 -3.84 7.95
CA ALA A 69 17.46 -2.85 7.85
C ALA A 69 17.64 -2.26 6.44
N MET A 70 17.30 -3.01 5.39
CA MET A 70 17.39 -2.54 3.99
C MET A 70 16.21 -1.66 3.58
N THR A 71 15.07 -1.77 4.27
CA THR A 71 13.85 -1.00 3.96
C THR A 71 13.61 0.15 4.94
N ALA A 72 14.54 0.42 5.85
CA ALA A 72 14.45 1.55 6.77
C ALA A 72 14.16 2.86 6.01
N PRO A 73 13.22 3.70 6.48
CA PRO A 73 12.60 3.68 7.81
C PRO A 73 11.29 2.87 7.92
N LEU A 74 10.98 1.96 6.97
CA LEU A 74 9.77 1.14 7.02
C LEU A 74 9.68 0.33 8.33
N LEU A 75 8.58 0.48 9.05
CA LEU A 75 8.27 -0.32 10.25
C LEU A 75 7.68 -1.67 9.84
N PHE A 76 6.65 -1.64 9.00
CA PHE A 76 6.01 -2.82 8.41
C PHE A 76 5.14 -2.41 7.22
N GLN A 77 4.74 -3.40 6.42
CA GLN A 77 3.88 -3.24 5.24
C GLN A 77 2.79 -4.30 5.27
N CYS A 78 1.56 -3.94 4.92
CA CYS A 78 0.40 -4.81 4.92
C CYS A 78 -0.18 -4.93 3.52
N VAL A 79 -0.45 -6.17 3.10
CA VAL A 79 -1.03 -6.51 1.79
C VAL A 79 -2.29 -7.32 2.00
N ALA A 80 -3.41 -6.92 1.41
CA ALA A 80 -4.63 -7.72 1.37
C ALA A 80 -4.60 -8.64 0.15
N ASP A 81 -4.68 -9.95 0.38
CA ASP A 81 -4.82 -10.94 -0.69
C ASP A 81 -6.31 -11.13 -1.03
N THR A 82 -6.91 -10.06 -1.53
CA THR A 82 -8.31 -9.99 -1.97
C THR A 82 -8.38 -9.51 -3.42
N GLU A 83 -9.54 -9.61 -4.07
CA GLU A 83 -9.73 -9.21 -5.47
C GLU A 83 -9.36 -7.72 -5.71
N ASP A 84 -9.65 -6.86 -4.72
CA ASP A 84 -9.42 -5.41 -4.77
C ASP A 84 -7.99 -4.98 -4.37
N ARG A 85 -7.12 -5.94 -3.97
CA ARG A 85 -5.67 -5.76 -3.70
C ARG A 85 -5.33 -4.42 -3.02
N ALA A 86 -5.68 -4.28 -1.74
CA ALA A 86 -5.27 -3.13 -0.92
C ALA A 86 -3.88 -3.33 -0.31
N GLU A 87 -3.06 -2.28 -0.31
CA GLU A 87 -1.71 -2.30 0.25
C GLU A 87 -1.38 -0.97 0.93
N PHE A 88 -0.73 -1.05 2.10
CA PHE A 88 -0.20 0.13 2.76
C PHE A 88 1.11 -0.16 3.50
N ALA A 89 1.98 0.84 3.55
CA ALA A 89 3.26 0.84 4.24
C ALA A 89 3.21 1.79 5.45
N VAL A 90 3.86 1.40 6.55
CA VAL A 90 3.85 2.16 7.81
C VAL A 90 5.27 2.59 8.18
N TYR A 91 5.42 3.87 8.50
CA TYR A 91 6.67 4.54 8.81
C TYR A 91 6.57 5.27 10.16
N PRO A 92 7.70 5.57 10.83
CA PRO A 92 7.69 6.52 11.94
C PRO A 92 7.32 7.93 11.44
N ALA A 93 6.57 8.68 12.25
CA ALA A 93 6.19 10.07 11.98
C ALA A 93 7.33 11.08 12.22
#